data_AF-H9UMP2-F1
#
_entry.id   AF-H9UMP2-F1
#
_cell.length_a   1.000
_cell.length_b   1.000
_cell.length_c   1.000
_cell.angle_alpha   90.00
_cell.angle_beta   90.00
_cell.angle_gamma   90.00
#
_symmetry.space_group_name_H-M   'P 1'
#
loop_
_entity.id
_entity.type
_entity.pdbx_description
1 polymer ?
#
loop_
_entity_poly.entity_id
_entity_poly.type
_entity_poly.pdbx_seq_one_letter_code
_entity_poly.pdbx_strand_id
1 'polypeptide(L)'
;MNPGFFFRNHVSHIAAYRQQLNTDHARLGFRQLTSAEADRLMQFGCRCTDWDQVLVSDPFRPEAFEDCRFSGRVYLDTGGQYPLAADLPAAAVSLPEISISNSRIGNSYIAAGSTITDASLCGVFLEPGVRILSSNIHGGSPGESGAQPFGIGMSMALLNESLPVQLPLMPDWTLPDYLERLHRSRQSPDMRRTSAAQTPPTAIPPVLHGISILGRGCSVMHTRQIRNSYLGPGCSCTGADEVRDTTLLNGGAGPSRVGTGCILRMAALQPGAQADTQARIERSCILETASIENSALVSDSIIGPGSAIGQGEVTASVLGPLTGLHHQSLLIAADWSAGRGNVGYGANVGSNHSSRMADREIRIGEGMFFGLDTAVQFPANYQDAPYSIVATAVVLPPQRMAMPFSLIVPLPDFLPGGSHRSDKNLQIPAGANRLVPGWVLDRNLFAIFRNWQKYQDRFTARAHHIDPFPLRQEIRQQLQRALTILQQVAPAAESPDGSKGFLLPLQIPEVGHNIVLQQDLLAAIQAYRNAIRFGELWDRSEQAPAGLSTDDRSGFARLLQQYLDGITAAWHKDLNRHAAIFPEDDWQTDPENDPVLQAVLAPLQRKLDSL
;
A
#
# COMPACT_ATOMS: atom_id res chain seq x y z
N MET A 1 5.55 15.03 -8.94
CA MET A 1 5.10 14.72 -10.32
C MET A 1 4.24 13.48 -10.27
N ASN A 2 3.11 13.47 -10.97
CA ASN A 2 2.21 12.32 -11.02
C ASN A 2 2.89 11.15 -11.77
N PRO A 3 2.96 9.94 -11.19
CA PRO A 3 3.58 8.76 -11.82
C PRO A 3 2.96 8.44 -13.20
N GLY A 4 1.69 8.76 -13.38
CA GLY A 4 0.95 8.62 -14.63
C GLY A 4 1.42 9.47 -15.79
N PHE A 5 2.16 10.56 -15.54
CA PHE A 5 2.68 11.41 -16.62
C PHE A 5 3.81 10.72 -17.37
N PHE A 6 4.82 10.22 -16.64
CA PHE A 6 5.96 9.52 -17.24
C PHE A 6 5.53 8.26 -17.99
N PHE A 7 4.63 7.48 -17.40
CA PHE A 7 4.10 6.27 -18.03
C PHE A 7 3.42 6.57 -19.38
N ARG A 8 2.49 7.54 -19.41
CA ARG A 8 1.73 7.87 -20.63
C ARG A 8 2.62 8.43 -21.75
N ASN A 9 3.57 9.30 -21.40
CA ASN A 9 4.51 9.84 -22.39
C ASN A 9 5.40 8.73 -22.96
N HIS A 10 5.89 7.85 -22.09
CA HIS A 10 6.74 6.74 -22.51
C HIS A 10 5.98 5.76 -23.43
N VAL A 11 4.76 5.38 -23.06
CA VAL A 11 3.88 4.54 -23.91
C VAL A 11 3.62 5.21 -25.27
N SER A 12 3.34 6.51 -25.28
CA SER A 12 3.08 7.25 -26.53
C SER A 12 4.31 7.31 -27.43
N HIS A 13 5.48 7.52 -26.83
CA HIS A 13 6.77 7.53 -27.54
C HIS A 13 7.08 6.18 -28.19
N ILE A 14 6.97 5.09 -27.44
CA ILE A 14 7.19 3.73 -27.97
C ILE A 14 6.17 3.42 -29.08
N ALA A 15 4.91 3.82 -28.90
CA ALA A 15 3.87 3.62 -29.91
C ALA A 15 4.21 4.32 -31.23
N ALA A 16 4.63 5.59 -31.18
CA ALA A 16 5.02 6.34 -32.37
C ALA A 16 6.21 5.69 -33.08
N TYR A 17 7.25 5.29 -32.32
CA TYR A 17 8.42 4.64 -32.89
C TYR A 17 8.10 3.27 -33.50
N ARG A 18 7.32 2.43 -32.80
CA ARG A 18 6.92 1.11 -33.30
C ARG A 18 6.03 1.23 -34.54
N GLN A 19 5.16 2.24 -34.60
CA GLN A 19 4.38 2.51 -35.80
C GLN A 19 5.30 2.84 -36.99
N GLN A 20 6.30 3.71 -36.79
CA GLN A 20 7.26 4.04 -37.83
C GLN A 20 8.13 2.84 -38.24
N LEU A 21 8.56 1.99 -37.31
CA LEU A 21 9.25 0.73 -37.60
C LEU A 21 8.43 -0.18 -38.53
N ASN A 22 7.12 -0.26 -38.29
CA ASN A 22 6.25 -1.12 -39.08
C ASN A 22 5.99 -0.57 -40.50
N THR A 23 6.02 0.75 -40.69
CA THR A 23 5.66 1.39 -41.98
C THR A 23 6.86 1.84 -42.81
N ASP A 24 7.95 2.30 -42.19
CA ASP A 24 9.10 2.95 -42.84
C ASP A 24 10.40 2.73 -42.05
N HIS A 25 10.76 1.46 -41.84
CA HIS A 25 11.99 1.09 -41.11
C HIS A 25 13.28 1.54 -41.81
N ALA A 26 13.27 1.68 -43.14
CA ALA A 26 14.42 2.14 -43.91
C ALA A 26 14.81 3.58 -43.53
N ARG A 27 13.82 4.46 -43.32
CA ARG A 27 14.05 5.83 -42.83
C ARG A 27 14.61 5.88 -41.42
N LEU A 28 14.36 4.85 -40.62
CA LEU A 28 14.95 4.67 -39.28
C LEU A 28 16.35 4.03 -39.33
N GLY A 29 16.93 3.83 -40.51
CA GLY A 29 18.27 3.26 -40.67
C GLY A 29 18.33 1.74 -40.54
N PHE A 30 17.19 1.04 -40.63
CA PHE A 30 17.18 -0.43 -40.67
C PHE A 30 17.23 -0.93 -42.12
N ARG A 31 18.09 -1.92 -42.35
CA ARG A 31 18.25 -2.61 -43.63
C ARG A 31 18.20 -4.12 -43.44
N GLN A 32 18.06 -4.84 -44.55
CA GLN A 32 18.25 -6.28 -44.56
C GLN A 32 19.73 -6.63 -44.32
N LEU A 33 19.95 -7.85 -43.82
CA LEU A 33 21.28 -8.46 -43.74
C LEU A 33 21.86 -8.62 -45.15
N THR A 34 23.15 -8.36 -45.28
CA THR A 34 23.91 -8.80 -46.45
C THR A 34 24.16 -10.31 -46.38
N SER A 35 24.42 -10.96 -47.52
CA SER A 35 24.74 -12.40 -47.54
C SER A 35 25.95 -12.74 -46.66
N ALA A 36 26.97 -11.88 -46.64
CA ALA A 36 28.16 -12.08 -45.81
C ALA A 36 27.85 -11.99 -44.30
N GLU A 37 26.99 -11.06 -43.89
CA GLU A 37 26.56 -10.96 -42.48
C GLU A 37 25.72 -12.17 -42.06
N ALA A 38 24.81 -12.64 -42.92
CA ALA A 38 24.01 -13.84 -42.66
C ALA A 38 24.90 -15.09 -42.56
N ASP A 39 25.86 -15.26 -43.47
CA ASP A 39 26.85 -16.35 -43.42
C ASP A 39 27.67 -16.31 -42.14
N ARG A 40 28.05 -15.11 -41.69
CA ARG A 40 28.81 -14.94 -40.45
C ARG A 40 27.98 -15.30 -39.22
N LEU A 41 26.70 -14.91 -39.16
CA LEU A 41 25.79 -15.34 -38.10
C LEU A 41 25.67 -16.87 -38.04
N MET A 42 25.56 -17.54 -39.20
CA MET A 42 25.50 -19.01 -39.28
C MET A 42 26.79 -19.68 -38.77
N GLN A 43 27.97 -19.07 -39.02
CA GLN A 43 29.24 -19.56 -38.48
C GLN A 43 29.30 -19.48 -36.95
N PHE A 44 28.66 -18.48 -36.34
CA PHE A 44 28.49 -18.35 -34.88
C PHE A 44 27.31 -19.17 -34.32
N GLY A 45 26.83 -20.18 -35.07
CA GLY A 45 25.80 -21.09 -34.60
C GLY A 45 24.37 -20.55 -34.69
N CYS A 46 24.19 -19.32 -35.19
CA CYS A 46 22.86 -18.73 -35.31
C CYS A 46 22.04 -19.39 -36.42
N ARG A 47 20.72 -19.45 -36.22
CA ARG A 47 19.75 -20.01 -37.17
C ARG A 47 18.58 -19.06 -37.35
N CYS A 48 18.00 -19.02 -38.54
CA CYS A 48 16.79 -18.25 -38.80
C CYS A 48 15.80 -19.05 -39.64
N THR A 49 14.50 -18.78 -39.49
CA THR A 49 13.47 -19.33 -40.38
C THR A 49 13.45 -18.64 -41.75
N ASP A 50 13.74 -17.34 -41.77
CA ASP A 50 13.76 -16.49 -42.96
C ASP A 50 14.60 -15.24 -42.65
N TRP A 51 15.81 -15.16 -43.22
CA TRP A 51 16.75 -14.05 -42.97
C TRP A 51 16.24 -12.71 -43.49
N ASP A 52 15.30 -12.67 -44.45
CA ASP A 52 14.70 -11.44 -44.96
C ASP A 52 13.81 -10.74 -43.92
N GLN A 53 13.44 -11.46 -42.86
CA GLN A 53 12.68 -10.94 -41.72
C GLN A 53 13.57 -10.33 -40.63
N VAL A 54 14.90 -10.51 -40.70
CA VAL A 54 15.86 -9.95 -39.74
C VAL A 54 16.43 -8.65 -40.30
N LEU A 55 16.10 -7.54 -39.64
CA LEU A 55 16.52 -6.20 -40.02
C LEU A 55 17.52 -5.65 -39.00
N VAL A 56 18.58 -5.02 -39.49
CA VAL A 56 19.70 -4.54 -38.67
C VAL A 56 19.98 -3.06 -38.91
N SER A 57 20.51 -2.37 -37.90
CA SER A 57 21.04 -1.00 -38.03
C SER A 57 22.57 -0.99 -38.00
N ASP A 58 23.20 0.00 -38.63
CA ASP A 58 24.66 0.10 -38.68
C ASP A 58 25.24 0.94 -37.53
N PRO A 59 26.44 0.59 -37.00
CA PRO A 59 27.27 -0.56 -37.39
C PRO A 59 26.71 -1.89 -36.87
N PHE A 60 26.62 -2.89 -37.75
CA PHE A 60 26.25 -4.25 -37.39
C PHE A 60 27.47 -5.15 -37.23
N ARG A 61 27.53 -5.92 -36.14
CA ARG A 61 28.62 -6.86 -35.83
C ARG A 61 28.04 -8.25 -35.56
N PRO A 62 28.11 -9.18 -36.53
CA PRO A 62 27.60 -10.54 -36.36
C PRO A 62 28.20 -11.28 -35.14
N GLU A 63 29.44 -10.97 -34.76
CA GLU A 63 30.17 -11.55 -33.62
C GLU A 63 29.47 -11.35 -32.27
N ALA A 64 28.57 -10.37 -32.17
CA ALA A 64 27.80 -10.10 -30.96
C ALA A 64 26.68 -11.14 -30.71
N PHE A 65 26.42 -12.03 -31.65
CA PHE A 65 25.31 -12.99 -31.63
C PHE A 65 25.84 -14.42 -31.77
N GLU A 66 25.67 -15.23 -30.72
CA GLU A 66 26.17 -16.61 -30.66
C GLU A 66 25.03 -17.59 -30.35
N ASP A 67 24.95 -18.70 -31.08
CA ASP A 67 23.96 -19.77 -30.88
C ASP A 67 22.49 -19.29 -30.80
N CYS A 68 22.17 -18.21 -31.49
CA CYS A 68 20.84 -17.60 -31.45
C CYS A 68 19.87 -18.23 -32.47
N ARG A 69 18.56 -18.17 -32.20
CA ARG A 69 17.52 -18.54 -33.16
C ARG A 69 16.56 -17.39 -33.41
N PHE A 70 16.47 -16.95 -34.66
CA PHE A 70 15.59 -15.87 -35.09
C PHE A 70 14.35 -16.42 -35.78
N SER A 71 13.18 -15.82 -35.54
CA SER A 71 11.92 -16.21 -36.21
C SER A 71 10.95 -15.04 -36.37
N GLY A 72 10.25 -14.98 -37.50
CA GLY A 72 9.38 -13.84 -37.82
C GLY A 72 10.16 -12.52 -37.88
N ARG A 73 9.46 -11.39 -37.73
CA ARG A 73 10.05 -10.06 -37.91
C ARG A 73 10.91 -9.65 -36.72
N VAL A 74 12.23 -9.55 -36.90
CA VAL A 74 13.17 -9.16 -35.84
C VAL A 74 13.93 -7.91 -36.24
N TYR A 75 14.00 -6.94 -35.34
CA TYR A 75 14.81 -5.73 -35.49
C TYR A 75 15.96 -5.77 -34.48
N LEU A 76 17.20 -5.72 -34.97
CA LEU A 76 18.41 -5.67 -34.16
C LEU A 76 19.04 -4.28 -34.32
N ASP A 77 18.78 -3.40 -33.34
CA ASP A 77 19.28 -2.05 -33.35
C ASP A 77 20.67 -1.97 -32.70
N THR A 78 21.71 -2.38 -33.41
CA THR A 78 23.08 -2.34 -32.90
C THR A 78 23.70 -0.95 -33.00
N GLY A 79 23.20 -0.12 -33.93
CA GLY A 79 23.63 1.27 -34.16
C GLY A 79 23.03 2.31 -33.22
N GLY A 80 22.01 1.97 -32.42
CA GLY A 80 21.38 2.89 -31.48
C GLY A 80 20.44 3.90 -32.14
N GLN A 81 19.61 3.43 -33.07
CA GLN A 81 18.60 4.21 -33.79
C GLN A 81 17.40 4.59 -32.91
N TYR A 82 17.18 3.92 -31.78
CA TYR A 82 16.11 4.27 -30.85
C TYR A 82 16.33 5.65 -30.22
N PRO A 83 15.47 6.66 -30.48
CA PRO A 83 15.61 7.96 -29.86
C PRO A 83 15.15 7.88 -28.40
N LEU A 84 16.04 8.10 -27.45
CA LEU A 84 15.66 8.21 -26.04
C LEU A 84 14.80 9.46 -25.82
N ALA A 85 13.71 9.33 -25.06
CA ALA A 85 12.88 10.48 -24.69
C ALA A 85 13.68 11.54 -23.90
N ALA A 86 13.48 12.82 -24.23
CA ALA A 86 14.26 13.95 -23.72
C ALA A 86 14.17 14.17 -22.19
N ASP A 87 13.20 13.55 -21.53
CA ASP A 87 12.87 13.77 -20.11
C ASP A 87 13.65 12.87 -19.13
N LEU A 88 14.54 12.00 -19.64
CA LEU A 88 15.44 11.21 -18.81
C LEU A 88 16.84 11.83 -18.85
N PRO A 89 17.53 11.98 -17.71
CA PRO A 89 18.86 12.58 -17.68
C PRO A 89 19.74 11.84 -18.68
N ALA A 90 20.33 12.61 -19.60
CA ALA A 90 21.42 12.20 -20.47
C ALA A 90 22.67 11.95 -19.61
N ALA A 91 22.58 11.07 -18.60
CA ALA A 91 23.76 10.47 -18.05
C ALA A 91 24.35 9.65 -19.21
N ALA A 92 25.51 10.11 -19.68
CA ALA A 92 26.41 9.48 -20.62
C ALA A 92 26.89 8.12 -20.07
N VAL A 93 25.95 7.22 -19.82
CA VAL A 93 26.25 5.82 -19.53
C VAL A 93 26.66 5.24 -20.86
N SER A 94 27.95 4.96 -21.01
CA SER A 94 28.44 4.11 -22.08
C SER A 94 27.64 2.81 -22.01
N LEU A 95 26.76 2.62 -22.99
CA LEU A 95 26.07 1.35 -23.14
C LEU A 95 27.15 0.32 -23.51
N PRO A 96 27.13 -0.88 -22.92
CA PRO A 96 28.03 -1.93 -23.39
C PRO A 96 27.75 -2.22 -24.87
N GLU A 97 28.67 -2.89 -25.55
CA GLU A 97 28.30 -3.50 -26.83
C GLU A 97 27.17 -4.50 -26.60
N ILE A 98 26.24 -4.57 -27.56
CA ILE A 98 25.19 -5.59 -27.53
C ILE A 98 25.83 -6.98 -27.51
N SER A 99 25.26 -7.90 -26.73
CA SER A 99 25.72 -9.28 -26.68
C SER A 99 24.53 -10.19 -26.45
N ILE A 100 24.32 -11.14 -27.36
CA ILE A 100 23.21 -12.08 -27.32
C ILE A 100 23.75 -13.50 -27.53
N SER A 101 23.53 -14.39 -26.57
CA SER A 101 23.98 -15.77 -26.66
C SER A 101 22.90 -16.78 -26.26
N ASN A 102 22.92 -17.95 -26.91
CA ASN A 102 22.05 -19.10 -26.61
C ASN A 102 20.56 -18.73 -26.43
N SER A 103 20.04 -17.86 -27.30
CA SER A 103 18.73 -17.24 -27.11
C SER A 103 17.83 -17.40 -28.33
N ARG A 104 16.52 -17.52 -28.08
CA ARG A 104 15.48 -17.52 -29.13
C ARG A 104 14.83 -16.15 -29.17
N ILE A 105 14.77 -15.53 -30.34
CA ILE A 105 14.21 -14.20 -30.54
C ILE A 105 13.23 -14.26 -31.71
N GLY A 106 11.99 -13.86 -31.48
CA GLY A 106 11.02 -13.76 -32.55
C GLY A 106 10.07 -12.59 -32.44
N ASN A 107 9.64 -12.04 -33.57
CA ASN A 107 8.67 -10.94 -33.63
C ASN A 107 8.99 -9.79 -32.65
N SER A 108 10.27 -9.41 -32.56
CA SER A 108 10.78 -8.57 -31.47
C SER A 108 11.71 -7.45 -31.95
N TYR A 109 11.80 -6.40 -31.14
CA TYR A 109 12.74 -5.29 -31.29
C TYR A 109 13.76 -5.33 -30.16
N ILE A 110 15.05 -5.32 -30.50
CA ILE A 110 16.16 -5.39 -29.54
C ILE A 110 17.04 -4.16 -29.73
N ALA A 111 17.07 -3.28 -28.73
CA ALA A 111 17.88 -2.06 -28.75
C ALA A 111 19.36 -2.28 -28.40
N ALA A 112 20.17 -1.28 -28.75
CA ALA A 112 21.61 -1.24 -28.48
C ALA A 112 21.95 -1.41 -26.99
N GLY A 113 23.11 -2.06 -26.76
CA GLY A 113 23.64 -2.33 -25.43
C GLY A 113 22.83 -3.30 -24.58
N SER A 114 21.90 -4.04 -25.18
CA SER A 114 21.23 -5.15 -24.51
C SER A 114 22.19 -6.33 -24.30
N THR A 115 22.09 -6.99 -23.14
CA THR A 115 22.83 -8.22 -22.85
C THR A 115 21.83 -9.33 -22.58
N ILE A 116 21.81 -10.37 -23.42
CA ILE A 116 20.77 -11.39 -23.41
C ILE A 116 21.41 -12.77 -23.48
N THR A 117 21.22 -13.58 -22.45
CA THR A 117 21.80 -14.93 -22.39
C THR A 117 20.76 -15.93 -21.89
N ASP A 118 20.70 -17.09 -22.52
CA ASP A 118 19.79 -18.19 -22.17
C ASP A 118 18.30 -17.77 -22.12
N ALA A 119 17.86 -16.96 -23.09
CA ALA A 119 16.52 -16.36 -23.07
C ALA A 119 15.61 -16.86 -24.20
N SER A 120 14.30 -16.81 -23.95
CA SER A 120 13.28 -16.98 -24.99
C SER A 120 12.42 -15.73 -25.07
N LEU A 121 12.52 -15.00 -26.19
CA LEU A 121 11.85 -13.73 -26.44
C LEU A 121 10.92 -13.84 -27.64
N CYS A 122 9.63 -13.54 -27.46
CA CYS A 122 8.69 -13.52 -28.57
C CYS A 122 7.66 -12.39 -28.41
N GLY A 123 7.55 -11.47 -29.38
CA GLY A 123 6.65 -10.32 -29.23
C GLY A 123 7.12 -9.35 -28.16
N VAL A 124 8.39 -8.97 -28.17
CA VAL A 124 9.00 -8.14 -27.14
C VAL A 124 9.60 -6.87 -27.74
N PHE A 125 9.46 -5.75 -27.03
CA PHE A 125 10.14 -4.49 -27.34
C PHE A 125 11.12 -4.16 -26.19
N LEU A 126 12.41 -4.24 -26.48
CA LEU A 126 13.48 -3.89 -25.53
C LEU A 126 14.06 -2.53 -25.87
N GLU A 127 14.04 -1.62 -24.91
CA GLU A 127 14.78 -0.36 -24.97
C GLU A 127 16.28 -0.54 -24.65
N PRO A 128 17.13 0.48 -24.87
CA PRO A 128 18.58 0.33 -24.71
C PRO A 128 19.03 -0.14 -23.32
N GLY A 129 20.09 -0.94 -23.28
CA GLY A 129 20.73 -1.35 -22.03
C GLY A 129 19.98 -2.38 -21.19
N VAL A 130 18.96 -3.05 -21.74
CA VAL A 130 18.22 -4.10 -21.04
C VAL A 130 19.09 -5.35 -20.85
N ARG A 131 19.03 -5.94 -19.64
CA ARG A 131 19.76 -7.18 -19.30
C ARG A 131 18.80 -8.32 -19.05
N ILE A 132 19.01 -9.44 -19.72
CA ILE A 132 18.18 -10.64 -19.60
C ILE A 132 19.09 -11.85 -19.41
N LEU A 133 18.85 -12.63 -18.35
CA LEU A 133 19.56 -13.87 -18.08
C LEU A 133 18.57 -14.98 -17.72
N SER A 134 18.66 -16.12 -18.40
CA SER A 134 17.91 -17.36 -18.09
C SER A 134 16.40 -17.10 -17.86
N SER A 135 15.76 -16.37 -18.78
CA SER A 135 14.40 -15.88 -18.60
C SER A 135 13.56 -15.95 -19.89
N ASN A 136 12.25 -16.17 -19.73
CA ASN A 136 11.30 -16.22 -20.85
C ASN A 136 10.39 -14.99 -20.84
N ILE A 137 10.36 -14.22 -21.93
CA ILE A 137 9.56 -12.99 -22.05
C ILE A 137 8.75 -13.04 -23.33
N HIS A 138 7.43 -13.00 -23.20
CA HIS A 138 6.51 -13.20 -24.30
C HIS A 138 5.49 -12.06 -24.36
N GLY A 139 5.04 -11.68 -25.55
CA GLY A 139 3.87 -10.84 -25.74
C GLY A 139 2.57 -11.54 -25.36
N GLY A 140 1.48 -10.79 -25.32
CA GLY A 140 0.12 -11.38 -25.31
C GLY A 140 -0.22 -12.01 -26.66
N SER A 141 -1.15 -12.95 -26.70
CA SER A 141 -1.60 -13.51 -27.97
C SER A 141 -2.53 -12.51 -28.68
N PRO A 142 -2.26 -12.11 -29.94
CA PRO A 142 -3.17 -11.25 -30.69
C PRO A 142 -4.55 -11.91 -30.79
N GLY A 143 -5.61 -11.22 -30.36
CA GLY A 143 -6.98 -11.71 -30.45
C GLY A 143 -7.47 -12.58 -29.28
N GLU A 144 -6.72 -12.71 -28.17
CA GLU A 144 -7.30 -13.19 -26.91
C GLU A 144 -8.42 -12.23 -26.46
N SER A 145 -9.68 -12.66 -26.65
CA SER A 145 -10.85 -11.88 -26.28
C SER A 145 -10.79 -11.50 -24.80
N GLY A 146 -10.79 -10.20 -24.49
CA GLY A 146 -10.74 -9.67 -23.14
C GLY A 146 -9.34 -9.45 -22.55
N ALA A 147 -8.25 -9.81 -23.24
CA ALA A 147 -6.90 -9.52 -22.78
C ALA A 147 -6.58 -8.02 -22.94
N GLN A 148 -6.48 -7.31 -21.81
CA GLN A 148 -6.05 -5.92 -21.81
C GLN A 148 -4.51 -5.83 -21.86
N PRO A 149 -3.93 -4.91 -22.65
CA PRO A 149 -2.49 -4.72 -22.69
C PRO A 149 -1.96 -4.33 -21.31
N PHE A 150 -0.99 -5.09 -20.81
CA PHE A 150 -0.34 -4.85 -19.52
C PHE A 150 -1.28 -4.90 -18.30
N GLY A 151 -2.44 -5.55 -18.47
CA GLY A 151 -3.52 -5.64 -17.46
C GLY A 151 -4.32 -4.36 -17.26
N ILE A 152 -4.03 -3.28 -17.98
CA ILE A 152 -4.63 -1.96 -17.74
C ILE A 152 -6.11 -1.96 -18.12
N GLY A 153 -6.96 -1.54 -17.19
CA GLY A 153 -8.41 -1.58 -17.39
C GLY A 153 -9.07 -2.91 -17.01
N MET A 154 -8.30 -3.93 -16.60
CA MET A 154 -8.88 -5.14 -16.02
C MET A 154 -9.67 -4.79 -14.74
N SER A 155 -10.81 -5.45 -14.53
CA SER A 155 -11.69 -5.14 -13.39
C SER A 155 -11.15 -5.74 -12.08
N MET A 156 -11.14 -4.92 -11.03
CA MET A 156 -10.89 -5.32 -9.64
C MET A 156 -12.21 -5.31 -8.87
N ALA A 157 -12.51 -6.39 -8.14
CA ALA A 157 -13.75 -6.53 -7.37
C ALA A 157 -13.52 -6.09 -5.90
N LEU A 158 -13.72 -4.81 -5.62
CA LEU A 158 -13.40 -4.24 -4.31
C LEU A 158 -14.55 -4.34 -3.30
N LEU A 159 -14.20 -4.48 -2.02
CA LEU A 159 -15.04 -4.38 -0.83
C LEU A 159 -16.04 -5.52 -0.73
N ASN A 160 -17.34 -5.23 -0.67
CA ASN A 160 -18.37 -6.24 -0.44
C ASN A 160 -18.36 -7.33 -1.53
N GLU A 161 -17.90 -8.54 -1.20
CA GLU A 161 -17.75 -9.65 -2.16
C GLU A 161 -19.08 -10.11 -2.79
N SER A 162 -20.21 -9.91 -2.10
CA SER A 162 -21.54 -10.25 -2.65
C SER A 162 -22.06 -9.21 -3.65
N LEU A 163 -21.61 -7.96 -3.52
CA LEU A 163 -21.99 -6.86 -4.40
C LEU A 163 -20.80 -5.89 -4.55
N PRO A 164 -19.73 -6.33 -5.26
CA PRO A 164 -18.46 -5.62 -5.27
C PRO A 164 -18.57 -4.30 -6.01
N VAL A 165 -17.72 -3.36 -5.63
CA VAL A 165 -17.46 -2.16 -6.43
C VAL A 165 -16.40 -2.52 -7.45
N GLN A 166 -16.78 -2.54 -8.72
CA GLN A 166 -15.87 -2.83 -9.83
C GLN A 166 -15.10 -1.58 -10.22
N LEU A 167 -13.78 -1.57 -10.04
CA LEU A 167 -12.92 -0.48 -10.53
C LEU A 167 -11.86 -1.04 -11.50
N PRO A 168 -11.51 -0.30 -12.57
CA PRO A 168 -10.44 -0.72 -13.46
C PRO A 168 -9.07 -0.61 -12.78
N LEU A 169 -8.17 -1.54 -13.11
CA LEU A 169 -6.75 -1.47 -12.76
C LEU A 169 -6.10 -0.33 -13.55
N MET A 170 -5.76 0.74 -12.84
CA MET A 170 -5.16 1.94 -13.43
C MET A 170 -3.80 2.23 -12.75
N PRO A 171 -2.67 1.95 -13.40
CA PRO A 171 -1.35 2.13 -12.79
C PRO A 171 -1.04 3.60 -12.48
N ASP A 172 -1.67 4.52 -13.21
CA ASP A 172 -1.46 5.97 -13.14
C ASP A 172 -2.39 6.71 -12.16
N TRP A 173 -3.31 6.01 -11.49
CA TRP A 173 -4.21 6.61 -10.50
C TRP A 173 -3.55 6.71 -9.12
N THR A 174 -3.72 7.85 -8.45
CA THR A 174 -3.34 8.02 -7.05
C THR A 174 -4.36 7.35 -6.10
N LEU A 175 -4.10 7.34 -4.80
CA LEU A 175 -5.10 6.83 -3.84
C LEU A 175 -6.36 7.71 -3.85
N PRO A 176 -6.27 9.06 -3.78
CA PRO A 176 -7.43 9.94 -3.93
C PRO A 176 -8.23 9.67 -5.20
N ASP A 177 -7.52 9.39 -6.30
CA ASP A 177 -8.15 9.02 -7.55
C ASP A 177 -9.06 7.80 -7.39
N TYR A 178 -8.56 6.69 -6.86
CA TYR A 178 -9.37 5.50 -6.63
C TYR A 178 -10.53 5.76 -5.66
N LEU A 179 -10.27 6.47 -4.56
CA LEU A 179 -11.28 6.75 -3.53
C LEU A 179 -12.43 7.61 -4.08
N GLU A 180 -12.14 8.57 -4.95
CA GLU A 180 -13.17 9.37 -5.60
C GLU A 180 -14.13 8.50 -6.43
N ARG A 181 -13.60 7.58 -7.26
CA ARG A 181 -14.44 6.69 -8.08
C ARG A 181 -15.17 5.66 -7.22
N LEU A 182 -14.54 5.17 -6.16
CA LEU A 182 -15.16 4.29 -5.18
C LEU A 182 -16.37 4.96 -4.52
N HIS A 183 -16.23 6.21 -4.07
CA HIS A 183 -17.31 6.98 -3.45
C HIS A 183 -18.47 7.22 -4.42
N ARG A 184 -18.19 7.63 -5.66
CA ARG A 184 -19.23 7.81 -6.69
C ARG A 184 -19.97 6.49 -6.96
N SER A 185 -19.25 5.39 -7.07
CA SER A 185 -19.83 4.05 -7.33
C SER A 185 -20.71 3.58 -6.17
N ARG A 186 -20.35 3.90 -4.91
CA ARG A 186 -21.18 3.57 -3.74
C ARG A 186 -22.52 4.33 -3.74
N GLN A 187 -22.55 5.56 -4.24
CA GLN A 187 -23.74 6.42 -4.25
C GLN A 187 -24.76 6.07 -5.35
N SER A 188 -24.37 5.34 -6.39
CA SER A 188 -25.24 4.97 -7.51
C SER A 188 -25.26 3.44 -7.73
N PRO A 189 -26.36 2.73 -7.42
CA PRO A 189 -26.49 1.29 -7.64
C PRO A 189 -26.25 0.87 -9.10
N ASP A 190 -26.66 1.70 -10.07
CA ASP A 190 -26.46 1.45 -11.51
C ASP A 190 -24.99 1.57 -11.92
N MET A 191 -24.21 2.45 -11.26
CA MET A 191 -22.77 2.58 -11.49
C MET A 191 -21.94 1.44 -10.90
N ARG A 192 -22.39 0.75 -9.85
CA ARG A 192 -21.65 -0.39 -9.27
C ARG A 192 -21.40 -1.52 -10.27
N ARG A 193 -22.29 -1.67 -11.25
CA ARG A 193 -22.21 -2.68 -12.32
C ARG A 193 -21.58 -2.17 -13.61
N THR A 194 -21.56 -0.85 -13.83
CA THR A 194 -21.19 -0.23 -15.12
C THR A 194 -19.89 0.57 -15.10
N SER A 195 -19.28 0.81 -13.92
CA SER A 195 -17.99 1.52 -13.79
C SER A 195 -16.81 0.81 -14.46
N ALA A 196 -16.87 -0.51 -14.65
CA ALA A 196 -15.88 -1.28 -15.40
C ALA A 196 -15.95 -1.03 -16.93
N ALA A 197 -17.05 -0.49 -17.44
CA ALA A 197 -17.27 -0.23 -18.87
C ALA A 197 -16.82 1.18 -19.31
N GLN A 198 -16.31 2.01 -18.39
CA GLN A 198 -15.73 3.29 -18.75
C GLN A 198 -14.36 3.06 -19.39
N THR A 199 -14.15 3.61 -20.59
CA THR A 199 -12.86 3.56 -21.29
C THR A 199 -11.75 3.97 -20.31
N PRO A 200 -10.70 3.15 -20.10
CA PRO A 200 -9.63 3.50 -19.21
C PRO A 200 -9.04 4.85 -19.65
N PRO A 201 -8.84 5.82 -18.75
CA PRO A 201 -8.33 7.14 -19.12
C PRO A 201 -6.92 7.06 -19.75
N THR A 202 -6.21 5.95 -19.54
CA THR A 202 -5.00 5.60 -20.27
C THR A 202 -5.31 4.52 -21.30
N ALA A 203 -5.65 4.95 -22.51
CA ALA A 203 -5.79 4.06 -23.64
C ALA A 203 -4.41 3.66 -24.17
N ILE A 204 -4.11 2.36 -24.19
CA ILE A 204 -2.88 1.86 -24.79
C ILE A 204 -3.05 1.80 -26.31
N PRO A 205 -2.18 2.45 -27.09
CA PRO A 205 -2.25 2.43 -28.55
C PRO A 205 -2.30 0.99 -29.11
N PRO A 206 -3.17 0.69 -30.10
CA PRO A 206 -3.30 -0.66 -30.66
C PRO A 206 -1.99 -1.25 -31.19
N VAL A 207 -1.08 -0.40 -31.66
CA VAL A 207 0.26 -0.82 -32.11
C VAL A 207 1.10 -1.42 -30.99
N LEU A 208 0.73 -1.30 -29.72
CA LEU A 208 1.41 -1.91 -28.56
C LEU A 208 0.67 -3.13 -28.00
N HIS A 209 -0.46 -3.53 -28.58
CA HIS A 209 -1.19 -4.70 -28.13
C HIS A 209 -0.41 -5.98 -28.50
N GLY A 210 -0.53 -7.01 -27.66
CA GLY A 210 0.08 -8.32 -27.90
C GLY A 210 1.61 -8.36 -27.76
N ILE A 211 2.24 -7.36 -27.14
CA ILE A 211 3.68 -7.39 -26.84
C ILE A 211 3.96 -7.21 -25.35
N SER A 212 5.19 -7.53 -24.95
CA SER A 212 5.77 -7.07 -23.69
C SER A 212 6.79 -5.98 -23.95
N ILE A 213 6.88 -5.00 -23.06
CA ILE A 213 7.78 -3.85 -23.18
C ILE A 213 8.71 -3.82 -21.98
N LEU A 214 10.02 -3.76 -22.22
CA LEU A 214 11.02 -3.53 -21.18
C LEU A 214 11.76 -2.22 -21.49
N GLY A 215 11.59 -1.25 -20.60
CA GLY A 215 12.20 0.06 -20.69
C GLY A 215 13.71 0.04 -20.43
N ARG A 216 14.35 1.16 -20.72
CA ARG A 216 15.81 1.32 -20.68
C ARG A 216 16.39 0.83 -19.36
N GLY A 217 17.45 0.04 -19.43
CA GLY A 217 18.19 -0.42 -18.26
C GLY A 217 17.41 -1.38 -17.34
N CYS A 218 16.29 -1.95 -17.80
CA CYS A 218 15.62 -3.01 -17.04
C CYS A 218 16.53 -4.23 -16.89
N SER A 219 16.36 -4.96 -15.79
CA SER A 219 17.07 -6.21 -15.53
C SER A 219 16.08 -7.34 -15.25
N VAL A 220 16.14 -8.40 -16.03
CA VAL A 220 15.34 -9.61 -15.85
C VAL A 220 16.25 -10.82 -15.71
N MET A 221 16.30 -11.43 -14.53
CA MET A 221 17.25 -12.49 -14.24
C MET A 221 16.54 -13.67 -13.59
N HIS A 222 16.77 -14.88 -14.09
CA HIS A 222 16.21 -16.12 -13.54
C HIS A 222 14.69 -16.07 -13.34
N THR A 223 13.99 -15.30 -14.19
CA THR A 223 12.54 -15.15 -14.11
C THR A 223 11.90 -16.15 -15.05
N ARG A 224 11.12 -17.06 -14.49
CA ARG A 224 10.58 -18.20 -15.23
C ARG A 224 9.70 -17.77 -16.39
N GLN A 225 8.85 -16.75 -16.20
CA GLN A 225 8.02 -16.21 -17.28
C GLN A 225 7.55 -14.77 -17.03
N ILE A 226 7.67 -13.93 -18.06
CA ILE A 226 6.97 -12.65 -18.20
C ILE A 226 6.07 -12.72 -19.43
N ARG A 227 4.80 -12.30 -19.33
CA ARG A 227 3.87 -12.27 -20.46
C ARG A 227 2.94 -11.05 -20.45
N ASN A 228 2.76 -10.41 -21.61
CA ASN A 228 1.88 -9.25 -21.79
C ASN A 228 2.09 -8.17 -20.70
N SER A 229 3.34 -7.81 -20.44
CA SER A 229 3.70 -6.93 -19.32
C SER A 229 4.55 -5.75 -19.75
N TYR A 230 4.39 -4.64 -19.03
CA TYR A 230 5.17 -3.42 -19.19
C TYR A 230 6.10 -3.26 -17.98
N LEU A 231 7.40 -3.14 -18.25
CA LEU A 231 8.42 -2.80 -17.28
C LEU A 231 8.98 -1.42 -17.62
N GLY A 232 8.70 -0.42 -16.79
CA GLY A 232 9.21 0.94 -16.97
C GLY A 232 10.73 1.03 -16.78
N PRO A 233 11.38 2.11 -17.23
CA PRO A 233 12.84 2.26 -17.17
C PRO A 233 13.43 1.95 -15.78
N GLY A 234 14.47 1.12 -15.75
CA GLY A 234 15.17 0.69 -14.55
C GLY A 234 14.43 -0.29 -13.64
N CYS A 235 13.21 -0.74 -14.00
CA CYS A 235 12.52 -1.78 -13.24
C CYS A 235 13.26 -3.12 -13.33
N SER A 236 13.13 -3.94 -12.29
CA SER A 236 13.83 -5.22 -12.19
C SER A 236 12.92 -6.37 -11.81
N CYS A 237 13.15 -7.53 -12.42
CA CYS A 237 12.46 -8.77 -12.12
C CYS A 237 13.48 -9.92 -11.96
N THR A 238 13.75 -10.31 -10.72
CA THR A 238 14.80 -11.29 -10.41
C THR A 238 14.22 -12.47 -9.64
N GLY A 239 14.29 -13.66 -10.23
CA GLY A 239 13.83 -14.90 -9.59
C GLY A 239 12.32 -15.05 -9.52
N ALA A 240 11.54 -14.25 -10.26
CA ALA A 240 10.08 -14.31 -10.20
C ALA A 240 9.55 -15.55 -10.94
N ASP A 241 8.46 -16.11 -10.43
CA ASP A 241 7.82 -17.27 -11.04
C ASP A 241 6.94 -16.88 -12.22
N GLU A 242 6.10 -15.86 -12.07
CA GLU A 242 5.24 -15.38 -13.15
C GLU A 242 4.97 -13.89 -13.01
N VAL A 243 5.15 -13.14 -14.10
CA VAL A 243 4.72 -11.75 -14.22
C VAL A 243 3.84 -11.61 -15.46
N ARG A 244 2.53 -11.60 -15.27
CA ARG A 244 1.55 -11.65 -16.37
C ARG A 244 0.56 -10.50 -16.31
N ASP A 245 0.28 -9.89 -17.45
CA ASP A 245 -0.71 -8.80 -17.55
C ASP A 245 -0.39 -7.70 -16.51
N THR A 246 0.88 -7.33 -16.39
CA THR A 246 1.38 -6.53 -15.26
C THR A 246 2.07 -5.25 -15.74
N THR A 247 1.89 -4.18 -14.99
CA THR A 247 2.55 -2.88 -15.21
C THR A 247 3.47 -2.55 -14.03
N LEU A 248 4.77 -2.49 -14.26
CA LEU A 248 5.79 -2.02 -13.31
C LEU A 248 6.21 -0.60 -13.68
N LEU A 249 6.01 0.36 -12.79
CA LEU A 249 6.33 1.76 -13.03
C LEU A 249 7.65 2.19 -12.39
N ASN A 250 8.20 3.26 -12.93
CA ASN A 250 9.30 4.03 -12.38
C ASN A 250 8.87 5.47 -12.14
N GLY A 251 9.59 6.19 -11.27
CA GLY A 251 9.29 7.59 -10.97
C GLY A 251 10.16 8.17 -9.87
N GLY A 252 9.65 9.20 -9.19
CA GLY A 252 10.42 9.94 -8.19
C GLY A 252 10.87 9.12 -6.98
N ALA A 253 10.11 8.10 -6.58
CA ALA A 253 10.50 7.14 -5.55
C ALA A 253 11.40 6.00 -6.06
N GLY A 254 11.81 6.02 -7.33
CA GLY A 254 12.61 4.99 -7.97
C GLY A 254 11.80 3.96 -8.77
N PRO A 255 12.48 3.01 -9.41
CA PRO A 255 11.82 1.92 -10.15
C PRO A 255 11.19 0.89 -9.20
N SER A 256 10.07 0.29 -9.61
CA SER A 256 9.47 -0.85 -8.93
C SER A 256 10.24 -2.14 -9.18
N ARG A 257 10.08 -3.11 -8.27
CA ARG A 257 10.89 -4.34 -8.25
C ARG A 257 10.04 -5.57 -7.96
N VAL A 258 10.37 -6.67 -8.63
CA VAL A 258 9.82 -8.00 -8.36
C VAL A 258 10.97 -8.95 -8.09
N GLY A 259 10.93 -9.58 -6.92
CA GLY A 259 11.95 -10.49 -6.43
C GLY A 259 11.53 -11.97 -6.51
N THR A 260 12.10 -12.76 -5.61
CA THR A 260 12.20 -14.21 -5.75
C THR A 260 10.88 -14.91 -5.46
N GLY A 261 10.47 -15.83 -6.33
CA GLY A 261 9.28 -16.68 -6.18
C GLY A 261 7.95 -15.94 -6.33
N CYS A 262 7.98 -14.65 -6.69
CA CYS A 262 6.76 -13.85 -6.79
C CYS A 262 5.88 -14.26 -7.96
N ILE A 263 4.56 -14.17 -7.75
CA ILE A 263 3.54 -14.37 -8.78
C ILE A 263 2.69 -13.11 -8.86
N LEU A 264 2.77 -12.40 -9.99
CA LEU A 264 2.00 -11.20 -10.29
C LEU A 264 1.11 -11.46 -11.51
N ARG A 265 -0.20 -11.25 -11.34
CA ARG A 265 -1.19 -11.41 -12.42
C ARG A 265 -2.18 -10.25 -12.41
N MET A 266 -2.33 -9.56 -13.52
CA MET A 266 -3.26 -8.42 -13.60
C MET A 266 -2.97 -7.40 -12.48
N ALA A 267 -1.70 -7.02 -12.34
CA ALA A 267 -1.23 -6.21 -11.22
C ALA A 267 -0.54 -4.94 -11.71
N ALA A 268 -0.54 -3.90 -10.87
CA ALA A 268 0.20 -2.67 -11.12
C ALA A 268 1.05 -2.32 -9.90
N LEU A 269 2.35 -2.11 -10.09
CA LEU A 269 3.27 -1.61 -9.06
C LEU A 269 3.71 -0.20 -9.43
N GLN A 270 3.39 0.76 -8.57
CA GLN A 270 3.79 2.16 -8.72
C GLN A 270 5.27 2.39 -8.35
N PRO A 271 5.82 3.61 -8.57
CA PRO A 271 7.22 3.87 -8.30
C PRO A 271 7.66 3.48 -6.88
N GLY A 272 8.83 2.86 -6.79
CA GLY A 272 9.38 2.35 -5.53
C GLY A 272 8.62 1.19 -4.89
N ALA A 273 7.47 0.74 -5.44
CA ALA A 273 6.74 -0.40 -4.92
C ALA A 273 7.48 -1.72 -5.20
N GLN A 274 7.34 -2.68 -4.29
CA GLN A 274 8.12 -3.93 -4.32
C GLN A 274 7.27 -5.14 -4.01
N ALA A 275 7.54 -6.24 -4.70
CA ALA A 275 7.03 -7.57 -4.39
C ALA A 275 8.20 -8.54 -4.26
N ASP A 276 8.37 -9.22 -3.12
CA ASP A 276 9.48 -10.16 -2.91
C ASP A 276 9.06 -11.39 -2.07
N THR A 277 9.97 -12.34 -1.90
CA THR A 277 9.85 -13.48 -0.97
C THR A 277 8.52 -14.21 -1.14
N GLN A 278 8.24 -14.67 -2.36
CA GLN A 278 7.05 -15.47 -2.71
C GLN A 278 5.70 -14.74 -2.55
N ALA A 279 5.70 -13.41 -2.58
CA ALA A 279 4.47 -12.63 -2.61
C ALA A 279 3.57 -13.00 -3.82
N ARG A 280 2.27 -13.09 -3.59
CA ARG A 280 1.25 -13.36 -4.62
C ARG A 280 0.31 -12.18 -4.75
N ILE A 281 0.28 -11.56 -5.92
CA ILE A 281 -0.51 -10.36 -6.20
C ILE A 281 -1.38 -10.61 -7.42
N GLU A 282 -2.70 -10.56 -7.24
CA GLU A 282 -3.67 -10.73 -8.32
C GLU A 282 -4.67 -9.55 -8.37
N ARG A 283 -4.97 -9.02 -9.56
CA ARG A 283 -6.02 -7.99 -9.75
C ARG A 283 -5.91 -6.84 -8.74
N SER A 284 -4.69 -6.31 -8.56
CA SER A 284 -4.41 -5.39 -7.46
C SER A 284 -3.47 -4.27 -7.87
N CYS A 285 -3.64 -3.11 -7.24
CA CYS A 285 -2.78 -1.95 -7.42
C CYS A 285 -1.96 -1.72 -6.16
N ILE A 286 -0.64 -1.81 -6.28
CA ILE A 286 0.33 -1.55 -5.22
C ILE A 286 0.88 -0.13 -5.43
N LEU A 287 0.47 0.79 -4.56
CA LEU A 287 0.80 2.21 -4.70
C LEU A 287 2.23 2.52 -4.24
N GLU A 288 2.64 3.77 -4.48
CA GLU A 288 4.03 4.23 -4.33
C GLU A 288 4.68 3.74 -3.02
N THR A 289 5.90 3.20 -3.13
CA THR A 289 6.73 2.69 -2.02
C THR A 289 6.14 1.58 -1.14
N ALA A 290 4.96 1.05 -1.45
CA ALA A 290 4.41 -0.08 -0.72
C ALA A 290 5.17 -1.40 -1.01
N SER A 291 5.26 -2.27 -0.01
CA SER A 291 5.93 -3.56 -0.11
C SER A 291 5.00 -4.72 0.20
N ILE A 292 5.04 -5.75 -0.66
CA ILE A 292 4.38 -7.04 -0.46
C ILE A 292 5.48 -8.10 -0.39
N GLU A 293 5.63 -8.78 0.73
CA GLU A 293 6.76 -9.69 0.97
C GLU A 293 6.29 -11.01 1.59
N ASN A 294 7.23 -11.83 2.09
CA ASN A 294 7.05 -13.00 2.96
C ASN A 294 5.78 -13.85 2.75
N SER A 295 5.50 -14.23 1.50
CA SER A 295 4.33 -15.03 1.09
C SER A 295 2.96 -14.39 1.34
N ALA A 296 2.90 -13.07 1.51
CA ALA A 296 1.64 -12.34 1.54
C ALA A 296 0.80 -12.60 0.30
N LEU A 297 -0.52 -12.66 0.52
CA LEU A 297 -1.53 -12.84 -0.51
C LEU A 297 -2.32 -11.55 -0.65
N VAL A 298 -2.31 -10.96 -1.84
CA VAL A 298 -3.07 -9.74 -2.14
C VAL A 298 -3.92 -9.98 -3.38
N SER A 299 -5.23 -9.90 -3.24
CA SER A 299 -6.15 -10.03 -4.38
C SER A 299 -7.26 -9.00 -4.38
N ASP A 300 -7.63 -8.50 -5.57
CA ASP A 300 -8.73 -7.55 -5.72
C ASP A 300 -8.61 -6.36 -4.75
N SER A 301 -7.40 -5.79 -4.65
CA SER A 301 -7.11 -4.82 -3.59
C SER A 301 -6.27 -3.64 -4.06
N ILE A 302 -6.44 -2.52 -3.36
CA ILE A 302 -5.60 -1.33 -3.51
C ILE A 302 -4.78 -1.19 -2.24
N ILE A 303 -3.46 -1.25 -2.37
CA ILE A 303 -2.53 -1.13 -1.25
C ILE A 303 -1.94 0.26 -1.24
N GLY A 304 -2.27 1.02 -0.19
CA GLY A 304 -1.91 2.44 -0.05
C GLY A 304 -0.40 2.68 0.06
N PRO A 305 0.06 3.91 -0.22
CA PRO A 305 1.48 4.22 -0.31
C PRO A 305 2.24 3.97 1.00
N GLY A 306 3.47 3.45 0.90
CA GLY A 306 4.32 3.11 2.05
C GLY A 306 3.75 2.03 2.98
N SER A 307 2.68 1.32 2.58
CA SER A 307 2.16 0.18 3.35
C SER A 307 3.08 -1.03 3.22
N ALA A 308 3.10 -1.87 4.25
CA ALA A 308 3.94 -3.08 4.28
C ALA A 308 3.08 -4.30 4.62
N ILE A 309 2.91 -5.18 3.64
CA ILE A 309 2.12 -6.42 3.75
C ILE A 309 3.10 -7.60 3.70
N GLY A 310 3.39 -8.15 4.87
CA GLY A 310 4.39 -9.19 5.08
C GLY A 310 3.85 -10.61 4.95
N GLN A 311 2.99 -11.06 5.85
CA GLN A 311 2.46 -12.43 5.83
C GLN A 311 0.92 -12.46 5.82
N GLY A 312 0.29 -11.31 5.62
CA GLY A 312 -1.17 -11.17 5.64
C GLY A 312 -1.83 -11.65 4.36
N GLU A 313 -3.09 -12.04 4.48
CA GLU A 313 -4.03 -12.23 3.38
C GLU A 313 -4.95 -11.01 3.30
N VAL A 314 -4.84 -10.26 2.20
CA VAL A 314 -5.63 -9.06 1.93
C VAL A 314 -6.47 -9.28 0.67
N THR A 315 -7.78 -9.35 0.82
CA THR A 315 -8.70 -9.55 -0.32
C THR A 315 -9.80 -8.49 -0.37
N ALA A 316 -10.21 -8.11 -1.59
CA ALA A 316 -11.32 -7.19 -1.81
C ALA A 316 -11.22 -5.90 -0.96
N SER A 317 -10.02 -5.33 -0.78
CA SER A 317 -9.78 -4.29 0.24
C SER A 317 -9.14 -3.03 -0.31
N VAL A 318 -9.41 -1.90 0.34
CA VAL A 318 -8.80 -0.60 0.05
C VAL A 318 -8.04 -0.14 1.28
N LEU A 319 -6.72 -0.16 1.20
CA LEU A 319 -5.83 0.26 2.28
C LEU A 319 -5.30 1.66 2.03
N GLY A 320 -5.35 2.48 3.06
CA GLY A 320 -4.71 3.78 3.10
C GLY A 320 -3.19 3.68 3.31
N PRO A 321 -2.51 4.83 3.33
CA PRO A 321 -1.06 4.88 3.48
C PRO A 321 -0.57 4.24 4.79
N LEU A 322 0.65 3.71 4.78
CA LEU A 322 1.36 3.23 5.98
C LEU A 322 0.58 2.17 6.78
N THR A 323 -0.21 1.33 6.10
CA THR A 323 -0.92 0.22 6.73
C THR A 323 0.03 -0.98 6.88
N GLY A 324 0.04 -1.63 8.05
CA GLY A 324 0.97 -2.71 8.37
C GLY A 324 0.30 -4.06 8.65
N LEU A 325 0.74 -5.10 7.94
CA LEU A 325 0.35 -6.50 8.17
C LEU A 325 1.60 -7.39 8.16
N HIS A 326 2.38 -7.36 9.23
CA HIS A 326 3.70 -8.02 9.29
C HIS A 326 3.64 -9.54 9.53
N HIS A 327 2.52 -10.04 10.04
CA HIS A 327 2.34 -11.44 10.42
C HIS A 327 1.09 -12.02 9.78
N GLN A 328 0.96 -13.36 9.81
CA GLN A 328 -0.23 -14.05 9.31
C GLN A 328 -1.49 -13.50 9.96
N SER A 329 -2.36 -12.94 9.13
CA SER A 329 -3.59 -12.27 9.52
C SER A 329 -4.50 -12.17 8.31
N LEU A 330 -5.80 -12.02 8.54
CA LEU A 330 -6.80 -11.94 7.49
C LEU A 330 -7.43 -10.55 7.48
N LEU A 331 -7.49 -9.92 6.31
CA LEU A 331 -8.17 -8.65 6.08
C LEU A 331 -8.97 -8.71 4.77
N ILE A 332 -10.28 -8.81 4.88
CA ILE A 332 -11.16 -9.00 3.72
C ILE A 332 -12.31 -8.00 3.70
N ALA A 333 -12.73 -7.57 2.51
CA ALA A 333 -13.80 -6.61 2.31
C ALA A 333 -13.66 -5.35 3.20
N ALA A 334 -12.44 -4.84 3.34
CA ALA A 334 -12.10 -3.75 4.25
C ALA A 334 -11.89 -2.43 3.52
N ASP A 335 -12.63 -1.40 3.91
CA ASP A 335 -12.35 -0.01 3.60
C ASP A 335 -11.55 0.60 4.76
N TRP A 336 -10.24 0.61 4.58
CA TRP A 336 -9.29 1.27 5.47
C TRP A 336 -8.57 2.40 4.76
N SER A 337 -9.30 3.18 3.97
CA SER A 337 -8.77 4.27 3.14
C SER A 337 -7.92 5.31 3.90
N ALA A 338 -8.15 5.50 5.20
CA ALA A 338 -7.34 6.38 6.04
C ALA A 338 -5.97 5.78 6.44
N GLY A 339 -5.85 4.45 6.47
CA GLY A 339 -4.61 3.71 6.73
C GLY A 339 -4.01 3.93 8.12
N ARG A 340 -2.67 3.90 8.18
CA ARG A 340 -1.81 4.15 9.36
C ARG A 340 -2.01 3.22 10.53
N GLY A 341 -2.73 2.12 10.35
CA GLY A 341 -2.98 1.13 11.37
C GLY A 341 -2.21 -0.16 11.15
N ASN A 342 -2.37 -1.09 12.08
CA ASN A 342 -1.72 -2.39 12.01
C ASN A 342 -2.69 -3.52 12.35
N VAL A 343 -2.45 -4.69 11.76
CA VAL A 343 -3.14 -5.94 12.06
C VAL A 343 -2.15 -6.90 12.73
N GLY A 344 -2.50 -7.37 13.92
CA GLY A 344 -1.73 -8.35 14.67
C GLY A 344 -1.84 -9.76 14.09
N TYR A 345 -0.88 -10.63 14.45
CA TYR A 345 -0.94 -12.05 14.11
C TYR A 345 -2.25 -12.70 14.57
N GLY A 346 -2.82 -13.56 13.73
CA GLY A 346 -4.06 -14.31 14.01
C GLY A 346 -5.33 -13.45 14.01
N ALA A 347 -5.22 -12.13 13.81
CA ALA A 347 -6.39 -11.27 13.71
C ALA A 347 -7.18 -11.59 12.43
N ASN A 348 -8.46 -11.88 12.61
CA ASN A 348 -9.43 -12.18 11.58
C ASN A 348 -10.33 -10.96 11.36
N VAL A 349 -9.83 -9.98 10.61
CA VAL A 349 -10.55 -8.75 10.26
C VAL A 349 -11.37 -9.01 8.99
N GLY A 350 -12.37 -9.87 9.16
CA GLY A 350 -13.30 -10.26 8.11
C GLY A 350 -13.82 -11.68 8.28
N SER A 351 -14.60 -11.86 9.34
CA SER A 351 -15.38 -13.08 9.54
C SER A 351 -16.69 -13.03 8.75
N ASN A 352 -16.62 -12.87 7.42
CA ASN A 352 -17.81 -12.76 6.56
C ASN A 352 -18.37 -14.13 6.11
N HIS A 353 -17.62 -15.22 6.28
CA HIS A 353 -18.04 -16.61 6.05
C HIS A 353 -18.81 -17.19 7.26
N SER A 354 -19.90 -16.54 7.67
CA SER A 354 -20.63 -16.82 8.91
C SER A 354 -21.68 -17.94 8.81
N SER A 355 -21.65 -18.77 7.75
CA SER A 355 -22.73 -19.69 7.30
C SER A 355 -24.06 -19.00 6.94
N ARG A 356 -24.13 -17.67 7.06
CA ARG A 356 -25.24 -16.82 6.60
C ARG A 356 -24.83 -16.14 5.29
N MET A 357 -25.64 -15.19 4.79
CA MET A 357 -25.22 -14.39 3.63
C MET A 357 -23.85 -13.77 3.91
N ALA A 358 -22.96 -13.72 2.91
CA ALA A 358 -21.65 -13.10 3.06
C ALA A 358 -21.85 -11.61 3.36
N ASP A 359 -21.86 -11.30 4.65
CA ASP A 359 -22.44 -10.09 5.19
C ASP A 359 -21.42 -8.97 5.11
N ARG A 360 -21.51 -8.16 4.05
CA ARG A 360 -21.11 -6.74 4.02
C ARG A 360 -19.59 -6.49 4.19
N GLU A 361 -19.23 -5.26 4.58
CA GLU A 361 -17.86 -4.72 4.60
C GLU A 361 -17.54 -4.20 6.01
N ILE A 362 -16.25 -3.99 6.29
CA ILE A 362 -15.79 -3.18 7.43
C ILE A 362 -15.29 -1.81 6.95
N ARG A 363 -15.61 -0.76 7.71
CA ARG A 363 -14.98 0.56 7.58
C ARG A 363 -14.11 0.82 8.79
N ILE A 364 -12.84 1.12 8.57
CA ILE A 364 -11.84 1.16 9.64
C ILE A 364 -11.36 2.61 9.83
N GLY A 365 -11.31 3.05 11.08
CA GLY A 365 -10.75 4.35 11.45
C GLY A 365 -9.25 4.40 11.20
N GLU A 366 -8.73 5.59 10.91
CA GLU A 366 -7.29 5.81 10.80
C GLU A 366 -6.55 5.27 12.01
N GLY A 367 -5.40 4.63 11.83
CA GLY A 367 -4.52 4.32 12.95
C GLY A 367 -5.00 3.23 13.89
N MET A 368 -6.12 2.56 13.60
CA MET A 368 -6.61 1.47 14.44
C MET A 368 -5.60 0.32 14.52
N PHE A 369 -5.59 -0.37 15.66
CA PHE A 369 -4.79 -1.57 15.87
C PHE A 369 -5.71 -2.74 16.21
N PHE A 370 -5.68 -3.77 15.38
CA PHE A 370 -6.33 -5.04 15.67
C PHE A 370 -5.33 -5.95 16.37
N GLY A 371 -5.54 -6.19 17.66
CA GLY A 371 -4.66 -7.04 18.47
C GLY A 371 -4.64 -8.49 18.01
N LEU A 372 -3.70 -9.24 18.59
CA LEU A 372 -3.48 -10.64 18.25
C LEU A 372 -4.76 -11.47 18.44
N ASP A 373 -5.03 -12.43 17.55
CA ASP A 373 -6.18 -13.35 17.64
C ASP A 373 -7.56 -12.67 17.79
N THR A 374 -7.69 -11.42 17.37
CA THR A 374 -8.99 -10.74 17.35
C THR A 374 -9.88 -11.31 16.25
N ALA A 375 -11.21 -11.30 16.44
CA ALA A 375 -12.15 -11.72 15.41
C ALA A 375 -13.21 -10.63 15.21
N VAL A 376 -13.28 -10.09 13.99
CA VAL A 376 -14.23 -9.02 13.66
C VAL A 376 -15.35 -9.55 12.79
N GLN A 377 -16.57 -9.53 13.33
CA GLN A 377 -17.78 -9.92 12.63
C GLN A 377 -18.35 -8.73 11.86
N PHE A 378 -18.86 -8.99 10.66
CA PHE A 378 -19.42 -7.97 9.79
C PHE A 378 -20.95 -7.91 9.87
N PRO A 379 -21.57 -6.76 9.54
CA PRO A 379 -20.96 -5.47 9.19
C PRO A 379 -20.32 -4.74 10.37
N ALA A 380 -19.24 -4.00 10.11
CA ALA A 380 -18.58 -3.19 11.14
C ALA A 380 -18.21 -1.79 10.64
N ASN A 381 -18.37 -0.77 11.48
CA ASN A 381 -18.00 0.61 11.14
C ASN A 381 -17.31 1.31 12.32
N TYR A 382 -16.03 1.59 12.13
CA TYR A 382 -15.13 2.25 13.06
C TYR A 382 -14.50 3.52 12.47
N GLN A 383 -15.03 4.04 11.35
CA GLN A 383 -14.47 5.21 10.67
C GLN A 383 -14.33 6.45 11.58
N ASP A 384 -15.22 6.56 12.58
CA ASP A 384 -15.27 7.65 13.57
C ASP A 384 -14.55 7.26 14.89
N ALA A 385 -13.70 6.23 14.87
CA ALA A 385 -12.95 5.74 16.03
C ALA A 385 -11.43 5.61 15.76
N PRO A 386 -10.78 6.64 15.20
CA PRO A 386 -9.37 6.58 14.84
C PRO A 386 -8.49 6.29 16.06
N TYR A 387 -7.37 5.62 15.81
CA TYR A 387 -6.34 5.25 16.78
C TYR A 387 -6.85 4.37 17.94
N SER A 388 -8.00 3.74 17.77
CA SER A 388 -8.51 2.79 18.76
C SER A 388 -7.80 1.43 18.65
N ILE A 389 -7.64 0.78 19.79
CA ILE A 389 -6.99 -0.52 19.93
C ILE A 389 -8.04 -1.57 20.28
N VAL A 390 -8.04 -2.67 19.54
CA VAL A 390 -8.74 -3.90 19.91
C VAL A 390 -7.72 -4.79 20.61
N ALA A 391 -7.94 -5.13 21.89
CA ALA A 391 -7.02 -5.98 22.63
C ALA A 391 -6.99 -7.41 22.09
N THR A 392 -5.95 -8.15 22.46
CA THR A 392 -5.77 -9.56 22.10
C THR A 392 -7.00 -10.41 22.42
N ALA A 393 -7.33 -11.34 21.52
CA ALA A 393 -8.42 -12.32 21.65
C ALA A 393 -9.83 -11.72 21.85
N VAL A 394 -10.02 -10.45 21.49
CA VAL A 394 -11.36 -9.82 21.51
C VAL A 394 -12.16 -10.20 20.28
N VAL A 395 -13.39 -10.63 20.50
CA VAL A 395 -14.39 -10.84 19.44
C VAL A 395 -15.27 -9.60 19.35
N LEU A 396 -15.32 -8.97 18.18
CA LEU A 396 -16.17 -7.82 17.91
C LEU A 396 -17.43 -8.28 17.17
N PRO A 397 -18.62 -8.15 17.77
CA PRO A 397 -19.88 -8.38 17.05
C PRO A 397 -20.11 -7.26 16.01
N PRO A 398 -21.06 -7.46 15.08
CA PRO A 398 -21.45 -6.43 14.12
C PRO A 398 -21.87 -5.15 14.83
N GLN A 399 -21.21 -4.03 14.55
CA GLN A 399 -21.45 -2.78 15.27
C GLN A 399 -20.94 -1.54 14.54
N ARG A 400 -21.44 -0.38 14.95
CA ARG A 400 -20.81 0.92 14.71
C ARG A 400 -20.25 1.45 16.02
N MET A 401 -18.99 1.88 16.04
CA MET A 401 -18.38 2.56 17.18
C MET A 401 -17.76 3.88 16.72
N ALA A 402 -17.98 4.95 17.48
CA ALA A 402 -17.54 6.30 17.16
C ALA A 402 -16.87 6.98 18.38
N MET A 403 -15.92 6.26 19.00
CA MET A 403 -15.14 6.72 20.14
C MET A 403 -13.64 6.67 19.80
N PRO A 404 -13.00 7.80 19.46
CA PRO A 404 -11.59 7.85 19.11
C PRO A 404 -10.64 7.42 20.24
N PHE A 405 -9.45 6.95 19.88
CA PHE A 405 -8.37 6.62 20.83
C PHE A 405 -8.78 5.66 21.95
N SER A 406 -9.76 4.80 21.69
CA SER A 406 -10.31 3.90 22.70
C SER A 406 -9.54 2.61 22.80
N LEU A 407 -9.70 1.89 23.91
CA LEU A 407 -9.29 0.51 24.05
C LEU A 407 -10.55 -0.38 24.20
N ILE A 408 -10.66 -1.43 23.39
CA ILE A 408 -11.70 -2.46 23.52
C ILE A 408 -11.07 -3.69 24.16
N VAL A 409 -11.63 -4.15 25.28
CA VAL A 409 -11.18 -5.33 26.04
C VAL A 409 -12.37 -6.25 26.35
N PRO A 410 -12.13 -7.53 26.70
CA PRO A 410 -13.22 -8.41 27.12
C PRO A 410 -14.00 -7.81 28.31
N LEU A 411 -15.30 -8.01 28.31
CA LEU A 411 -16.14 -7.59 29.43
C LEU A 411 -15.87 -8.48 30.64
N PRO A 412 -15.59 -7.91 31.83
CA PRO A 412 -15.38 -8.70 33.05
C PRO A 412 -16.67 -9.44 33.45
N ASP A 413 -16.52 -10.54 34.20
CA ASP A 413 -17.67 -11.32 34.68
C ASP A 413 -18.58 -10.53 35.61
N PHE A 414 -18.00 -9.62 36.41
CA PHE A 414 -18.72 -8.78 37.35
C PHE A 414 -18.55 -7.31 37.00
N LEU A 415 -19.66 -6.59 36.94
CA LEU A 415 -19.71 -5.14 36.74
C LEU A 415 -19.66 -4.40 38.08
N PRO A 416 -19.30 -3.09 38.09
CA PRO A 416 -19.44 -2.25 39.27
C PRO A 416 -20.86 -2.37 39.85
N GLY A 417 -20.95 -2.57 41.17
CA GLY A 417 -22.23 -2.91 41.84
C GLY A 417 -22.50 -4.40 41.98
N GLY A 418 -21.61 -5.28 41.50
CA GLY A 418 -21.63 -6.73 41.78
C GLY A 418 -22.53 -7.56 40.86
N SER A 419 -23.18 -6.95 39.86
CA SER A 419 -24.02 -7.66 38.90
C SER A 419 -23.15 -8.48 37.93
N HIS A 420 -23.57 -9.72 37.66
CA HIS A 420 -22.88 -10.59 36.70
C HIS A 420 -23.22 -10.19 35.26
N ARG A 421 -22.28 -10.31 34.32
CA ARG A 421 -22.48 -9.94 32.90
C ARG A 421 -23.59 -10.73 32.18
N SER A 422 -24.00 -11.87 32.75
CA SER A 422 -25.12 -12.68 32.25
C SER A 422 -26.46 -12.37 32.93
N ASP A 423 -26.54 -11.30 33.74
CA ASP A 423 -27.79 -10.88 34.37
C ASP A 423 -28.80 -10.44 33.30
N LYS A 424 -29.88 -11.20 33.17
CA LYS A 424 -30.94 -10.97 32.18
C LYS A 424 -31.69 -9.65 32.43
N ASN A 425 -31.60 -9.08 33.63
CA ASN A 425 -32.20 -7.78 33.95
C ASN A 425 -31.40 -6.59 33.40
N LEU A 426 -30.11 -6.78 33.08
CA LEU A 426 -29.22 -5.68 32.67
C LEU A 426 -29.19 -5.37 31.17
N GLN A 427 -30.01 -6.03 30.34
CA GLN A 427 -30.09 -5.79 28.88
C GLN A 427 -28.72 -5.68 28.18
N ILE A 428 -27.73 -6.45 28.65
CA ILE A 428 -26.39 -6.48 28.06
C ILE A 428 -26.46 -7.26 26.74
N PRO A 429 -26.01 -6.68 25.61
CA PRO A 429 -25.98 -7.40 24.34
C PRO A 429 -25.10 -8.65 24.40
N ALA A 430 -25.49 -9.69 23.68
CA ALA A 430 -24.64 -10.87 23.52
C ALA A 430 -23.31 -10.48 22.85
N GLY A 431 -22.20 -10.99 23.39
CA GLY A 431 -20.85 -10.66 22.89
C GLY A 431 -20.38 -9.24 23.21
N ALA A 432 -21.01 -8.56 24.19
CA ALA A 432 -20.57 -7.25 24.62
C ALA A 432 -19.14 -7.27 25.18
N ASN A 433 -18.38 -6.22 24.87
CA ASN A 433 -17.04 -5.97 25.40
C ASN A 433 -17.05 -4.75 26.33
N ARG A 434 -15.96 -4.49 27.04
CA ARG A 434 -15.74 -3.20 27.72
C ARG A 434 -15.01 -2.26 26.77
N LEU A 435 -15.53 -1.05 26.63
CA LEU A 435 -14.84 0.06 25.96
C LEU A 435 -14.26 1.00 27.02
N VAL A 436 -12.99 1.37 26.85
CA VAL A 436 -12.31 2.40 27.64
C VAL A 436 -12.02 3.56 26.69
N PRO A 437 -12.93 4.56 26.59
CA PRO A 437 -12.77 5.66 25.64
C PRO A 437 -11.55 6.53 25.97
N GLY A 438 -10.87 7.07 24.97
CA GLY A 438 -9.69 7.91 25.16
C GLY A 438 -8.50 7.26 25.87
N TRP A 439 -8.53 5.94 26.11
CA TRP A 439 -7.48 5.21 26.82
C TRP A 439 -6.09 5.42 26.22
N VAL A 440 -5.98 5.50 24.89
CA VAL A 440 -4.69 5.67 24.24
C VAL A 440 -4.10 7.04 24.54
N LEU A 441 -4.93 8.09 24.62
CA LEU A 441 -4.50 9.44 25.00
C LEU A 441 -4.14 9.54 26.50
N ASP A 442 -4.83 8.78 27.35
CA ASP A 442 -4.61 8.80 28.80
C ASP A 442 -3.41 7.93 29.24
N ARG A 443 -3.20 6.78 28.58
CA ARG A 443 -2.30 5.72 29.08
C ARG A 443 -1.24 5.25 28.10
N ASN A 444 -1.30 5.66 26.83
CA ASN A 444 -0.39 5.15 25.80
C ASN A 444 -0.02 6.20 24.74
N LEU A 445 0.32 7.42 25.20
CA LEU A 445 0.80 8.49 24.33
C LEU A 445 2.07 8.06 23.57
N PHE A 446 2.92 7.24 24.17
CA PHE A 446 4.12 6.70 23.52
C PHE A 446 3.80 6.02 22.17
N ALA A 447 2.80 5.14 22.10
CA ALA A 447 2.46 4.47 20.84
C ALA A 447 2.05 5.45 19.73
N ILE A 448 1.30 6.51 20.07
CA ILE A 448 0.82 7.50 19.12
C ILE A 448 1.96 8.38 18.59
N PHE A 449 2.79 8.92 19.48
CA PHE A 449 3.88 9.81 19.10
C PHE A 449 5.05 9.05 18.46
N ARG A 450 5.30 7.79 18.86
CA ARG A 450 6.20 6.88 18.13
C ARG A 450 5.73 6.63 16.71
N ASN A 451 4.43 6.38 16.52
CA ASN A 451 3.89 6.19 15.19
C ASN A 451 3.98 7.47 14.35
N TRP A 452 3.71 8.64 14.93
CA TRP A 452 3.88 9.92 14.24
C TRP A 452 5.30 10.11 13.70
N GLN A 453 6.32 9.92 14.55
CA GLN A 453 7.73 9.99 14.14
C GLN A 453 8.04 8.94 13.06
N LYS A 454 7.67 7.68 13.29
CA LYS A 454 7.86 6.57 12.35
C LYS A 454 7.25 6.87 10.98
N TYR A 455 6.10 7.53 10.93
CA TYR A 455 5.43 7.89 9.67
C TYR A 455 6.16 9.00 8.93
N GLN A 456 6.72 9.97 9.65
CA GLN A 456 7.58 11.01 9.05
C GLN A 456 8.83 10.39 8.41
N ASP A 457 9.44 9.40 9.07
CA ASP A 457 10.67 8.78 8.60
C ASP A 457 10.45 7.81 7.43
N ARG A 458 9.33 7.06 7.45
CA ARG A 458 9.07 5.98 6.48
C ARG A 458 8.34 6.43 5.22
N PHE A 459 7.62 7.55 5.26
CA PHE A 459 6.79 7.95 4.14
C PHE A 459 7.63 8.64 3.05
N THR A 460 8.07 7.83 2.09
CA THR A 460 8.95 8.26 0.98
C THR A 460 8.24 8.45 -0.35
N ALA A 461 6.92 8.24 -0.39
CA ALA A 461 6.08 8.51 -1.54
C ALA A 461 6.09 10.01 -1.90
N ARG A 462 6.13 10.34 -3.19
CA ARG A 462 6.24 11.71 -3.71
C ARG A 462 4.97 12.20 -4.40
N ALA A 463 4.11 11.28 -4.84
CA ALA A 463 2.85 11.60 -5.49
C ALA A 463 1.68 11.72 -4.50
N HIS A 464 1.90 11.32 -3.25
CA HIS A 464 0.92 11.35 -2.18
C HIS A 464 1.43 12.25 -1.07
N HIS A 465 0.52 12.97 -0.42
CA HIS A 465 0.83 13.78 0.75
C HIS A 465 0.04 13.25 1.94
N ILE A 466 0.71 13.17 3.08
CA ILE A 466 0.10 12.83 4.35
C ILE A 466 0.47 13.89 5.37
N ASP A 467 -0.50 14.30 6.19
CA ASP A 467 -0.22 14.92 7.48
C ASP A 467 -0.29 13.82 8.56
N PRO A 468 0.86 13.34 9.06
CA PRO A 468 0.89 12.26 10.03
C PRO A 468 0.60 12.73 11.47
N PHE A 469 0.38 14.04 11.70
CA PHE A 469 0.13 14.56 13.04
C PHE A 469 -1.15 13.94 13.64
N PRO A 470 -1.06 13.31 14.82
CA PRO A 470 -2.17 12.52 15.36
C PRO A 470 -3.33 13.37 15.90
N LEU A 471 -3.10 14.65 16.17
CA LEU A 471 -4.10 15.56 16.73
C LEU A 471 -4.44 16.71 15.77
N ARG A 472 -4.35 16.48 14.46
CA ARG A 472 -4.75 17.44 13.43
C ARG A 472 -6.25 17.74 13.46
N GLN A 473 -6.65 18.79 12.73
CA GLN A 473 -8.00 19.35 12.80
C GLN A 473 -9.12 18.32 12.61
N GLU A 474 -9.01 17.41 11.63
CA GLU A 474 -10.05 16.42 11.34
C GLU A 474 -10.22 15.44 12.51
N ILE A 475 -9.12 15.02 13.14
CA ILE A 475 -9.16 14.12 14.31
C ILE A 475 -9.77 14.85 15.51
N ARG A 476 -9.41 16.12 15.73
CA ARG A 476 -9.98 16.93 16.82
C ARG A 476 -11.48 17.15 16.67
N GLN A 477 -12.00 17.26 15.44
CA GLN A 477 -13.45 17.30 15.21
C GLN A 477 -14.13 16.01 15.66
N GLN A 478 -13.49 14.84 15.49
CA GLN A 478 -14.02 13.58 16.01
C GLN A 478 -13.97 13.53 17.54
N LEU A 479 -12.86 13.98 18.13
CA LEU A 479 -12.72 14.11 19.59
C LEU A 479 -13.79 15.03 20.17
N GLN A 480 -14.07 16.17 19.53
CA GLN A 480 -15.07 17.13 19.99
C GLN A 480 -16.48 16.54 19.95
N ARG A 481 -16.83 15.79 18.89
CA ARG A 481 -18.10 15.05 18.80
C ARG A 481 -18.24 14.04 19.94
N ALA A 482 -17.20 13.22 20.15
CA ALA A 482 -17.19 12.23 21.24
C ALA A 482 -17.25 12.88 22.63
N LEU A 483 -16.53 13.98 22.84
CA LEU A 483 -16.55 14.74 24.09
C LEU A 483 -17.94 15.28 24.42
N THR A 484 -18.64 15.85 23.43
CA THR A 484 -20.01 16.35 23.62
C THR A 484 -20.95 15.23 24.04
N ILE A 485 -20.86 14.05 23.42
CA ILE A 485 -21.67 12.87 23.78
C ILE A 485 -21.38 12.45 25.23
N LEU A 486 -20.10 12.28 25.58
CA LEU A 486 -19.72 11.84 26.92
C LEU A 486 -20.15 12.83 28.01
N GLN A 487 -20.09 14.13 27.75
CA GLN A 487 -20.56 15.15 28.69
C GLN A 487 -22.08 15.12 28.91
N GLN A 488 -22.86 14.81 27.87
CA GLN A 488 -24.32 14.73 27.96
C GLN A 488 -24.78 13.54 28.81
N VAL A 489 -24.05 12.41 28.73
CA VAL A 489 -24.42 11.16 29.42
C VAL A 489 -23.72 11.00 30.78
N ALA A 490 -22.71 11.81 31.09
CA ALA A 490 -22.00 11.78 32.38
C ALA A 490 -22.94 11.88 33.60
N PRO A 491 -23.94 12.79 33.64
CA PRO A 491 -24.85 12.87 34.78
C PRO A 491 -25.72 11.61 34.94
N ALA A 492 -26.01 10.90 33.86
CA ALA A 492 -26.79 9.67 33.89
C ALA A 492 -25.97 8.44 34.35
N ALA A 493 -24.64 8.54 34.36
CA ALA A 493 -23.76 7.54 34.99
C ALA A 493 -23.72 7.71 36.53
N GLU A 494 -24.17 8.85 37.05
CA GLU A 494 -24.33 9.12 38.47
C GLU A 494 -25.75 8.72 38.89
N SER A 495 -25.97 7.44 39.24
CA SER A 495 -27.27 7.02 39.78
C SER A 495 -27.50 7.70 41.15
N PRO A 496 -28.69 8.25 41.45
CA PRO A 496 -29.00 8.92 42.73
C PRO A 496 -28.85 8.04 43.99
N ASP A 497 -28.79 6.72 43.80
CA ASP A 497 -28.66 5.69 44.84
C ASP A 497 -27.26 5.02 44.88
N GLY A 498 -26.32 5.46 44.04
CA GLY A 498 -24.97 4.91 43.96
C GLY A 498 -24.85 3.52 43.30
N SER A 499 -25.91 2.98 42.70
CA SER A 499 -25.96 1.55 42.34
C SER A 499 -25.58 1.16 40.90
N LYS A 500 -25.27 2.10 39.98
CA LYS A 500 -24.82 1.75 38.61
C LYS A 500 -23.63 2.58 38.11
N GLY A 501 -22.42 2.08 38.38
CA GLY A 501 -21.15 2.66 37.92
C GLY A 501 -20.76 2.32 36.47
N PHE A 502 -21.73 2.13 35.57
CA PHE A 502 -21.51 1.79 34.15
C PHE A 502 -22.69 2.22 33.26
N LEU A 503 -22.43 2.36 31.97
CA LEU A 503 -23.38 2.73 30.93
C LEU A 503 -23.50 1.63 29.87
N LEU A 504 -24.74 1.31 29.51
CA LEU A 504 -25.09 0.35 28.47
C LEU A 504 -25.13 1.02 27.08
N PRO A 505 -24.96 0.25 25.99
CA PRO A 505 -25.11 0.71 24.61
C PRO A 505 -26.35 1.57 24.33
N LEU A 506 -27.49 1.25 24.93
CA LEU A 506 -28.74 1.99 24.72
C LEU A 506 -28.64 3.44 25.23
N GLN A 507 -27.78 3.69 26.21
CA GLN A 507 -27.57 5.01 26.81
C GLN A 507 -26.53 5.83 26.02
N ILE A 508 -25.63 5.17 25.27
CA ILE A 508 -24.62 5.81 24.42
C ILE A 508 -24.46 5.04 23.11
N PRO A 509 -25.35 5.20 22.11
CA PRO A 509 -25.32 4.39 20.90
C PRO A 509 -23.97 4.38 20.16
N GLU A 510 -23.17 5.43 20.29
CA GLU A 510 -21.84 5.58 19.68
C GLU A 510 -20.79 4.63 20.23
N VAL A 511 -21.03 3.95 21.36
CA VAL A 511 -20.12 2.92 21.86
C VAL A 511 -20.37 1.56 21.20
N GLY A 512 -21.37 1.42 20.33
CA GLY A 512 -21.66 0.15 19.66
C GLY A 512 -22.13 -0.93 20.63
N HIS A 513 -21.56 -2.14 20.55
CA HIS A 513 -21.92 -3.26 21.43
C HIS A 513 -21.11 -3.29 22.73
N ASN A 514 -20.54 -2.16 23.15
CA ASN A 514 -19.62 -2.12 24.28
C ASN A 514 -20.25 -1.46 25.52
N ILE A 515 -19.78 -1.84 26.71
CA ILE A 515 -20.14 -1.23 27.99
C ILE A 515 -19.02 -0.27 28.39
N VAL A 516 -19.38 0.92 28.89
CA VAL A 516 -18.42 1.91 29.41
C VAL A 516 -18.59 2.03 30.91
N LEU A 517 -17.50 1.92 31.69
CA LEU A 517 -17.56 2.17 33.12
C LEU A 517 -17.54 3.67 33.40
N GLN A 518 -18.17 4.10 34.50
CA GLN A 518 -18.23 5.52 34.87
C GLN A 518 -16.83 6.15 35.01
N GLN A 519 -15.90 5.44 35.66
CA GLN A 519 -14.50 5.89 35.79
C GLN A 519 -13.81 6.09 34.43
N ASP A 520 -14.11 5.23 33.46
CA ASP A 520 -13.52 5.28 32.12
C ASP A 520 -14.09 6.49 31.35
N LEU A 521 -15.39 6.75 31.51
CA LEU A 521 -16.05 7.91 30.93
C LEU A 521 -15.47 9.23 31.46
N LEU A 522 -15.28 9.34 32.78
CA LEU A 522 -14.73 10.57 33.39
C LEU A 522 -13.28 10.81 32.95
N ALA A 523 -12.47 9.76 32.89
CA ALA A 523 -11.10 9.85 32.35
C ALA A 523 -11.10 10.28 30.88
N ALA A 524 -12.00 9.73 30.06
CA ALA A 524 -12.12 10.08 28.65
C ALA A 524 -12.49 11.54 28.41
N ILE A 525 -13.41 12.11 29.21
CA ILE A 525 -13.77 13.54 29.12
C ILE A 525 -12.52 14.42 29.33
N GLN A 526 -11.68 14.10 30.31
CA GLN A 526 -10.46 14.85 30.57
C GLN A 526 -9.43 14.67 29.45
N ALA A 527 -9.21 13.43 29.00
CA ALA A 527 -8.26 13.10 27.95
C ALA A 527 -8.62 13.82 26.62
N TYR A 528 -9.90 13.82 26.23
CA TYR A 528 -10.36 14.51 25.02
C TYR A 528 -10.22 16.03 25.13
N ARG A 529 -10.57 16.63 26.27
CA ARG A 529 -10.37 18.09 26.49
C ARG A 529 -8.91 18.48 26.33
N ASN A 530 -8.01 17.72 26.96
CA ASN A 530 -6.57 17.98 26.90
C ASN A 530 -6.05 17.82 25.46
N ALA A 531 -6.44 16.76 24.75
CA ALA A 531 -5.99 16.51 23.38
C ALA A 531 -6.50 17.52 22.36
N ILE A 532 -7.76 17.95 22.47
CA ILE A 532 -8.31 19.02 21.64
C ILE A 532 -7.51 20.30 21.88
N ARG A 533 -7.34 20.69 23.15
CA ARG A 533 -6.61 21.91 23.51
C ARG A 533 -5.15 21.87 23.09
N PHE A 534 -4.48 20.72 23.24
CA PHE A 534 -3.10 20.51 22.82
C PHE A 534 -2.96 20.77 21.31
N GLY A 535 -3.77 20.13 20.47
CA GLY A 535 -3.65 20.29 19.03
C GLY A 535 -4.06 21.68 18.53
N GLU A 536 -5.02 22.36 19.17
CA GLU A 536 -5.34 23.76 18.87
C GLU A 536 -4.16 24.70 19.14
N LEU A 537 -3.50 24.54 20.29
CA LEU A 537 -2.33 25.34 20.65
C LEU A 537 -1.14 25.01 19.76
N TRP A 538 -0.97 23.74 19.39
CA TRP A 538 0.02 23.30 18.41
C TRP A 538 -0.18 24.05 17.07
N ASP A 539 -1.36 23.96 16.46
CA ASP A 539 -1.62 24.61 15.17
C ASP A 539 -1.43 26.14 15.23
N ARG A 540 -1.94 26.79 16.28
CA ARG A 540 -1.78 28.24 16.48
C ARG A 540 -0.31 28.65 16.63
N SER A 541 0.47 27.83 17.33
CA SER A 541 1.90 28.07 17.52
C SER A 541 2.72 27.90 16.24
N GLU A 542 2.28 27.04 15.31
CA GLU A 542 2.90 26.89 13.99
C GLU A 542 2.51 28.03 13.04
N GLN A 543 1.26 28.50 13.10
CA GLN A 543 0.77 29.58 12.23
C GLN A 543 1.25 30.97 12.65
N ALA A 544 1.34 31.24 13.96
CA ALA A 544 1.73 32.54 14.48
C ALA A 544 2.54 32.40 15.79
N PRO A 545 3.85 32.08 15.72
CA PRO A 545 4.69 31.86 16.90
C PRO A 545 4.71 33.05 17.89
N ALA A 546 4.63 34.28 17.38
CA ALA A 546 4.57 35.51 18.18
C ALA A 546 3.14 35.86 18.66
N GLY A 547 2.10 35.21 18.13
CA GLY A 547 0.69 35.56 18.32
C GLY A 547 -0.04 34.81 19.43
N LEU A 548 0.62 33.89 20.14
CA LEU A 548 0.05 33.26 21.34
C LEU A 548 0.06 34.26 22.51
N SER A 549 -1.08 34.39 23.18
CA SER A 549 -1.19 35.16 24.43
C SER A 549 -0.33 34.52 25.53
N THR A 550 0.02 35.29 26.56
CA THR A 550 0.79 34.77 27.71
C THR A 550 0.11 33.55 28.33
N ASP A 551 -1.21 33.60 28.50
CA ASP A 551 -1.99 32.48 29.05
C ASP A 551 -1.98 31.25 28.15
N ASP A 552 -2.08 31.45 26.83
CA ASP A 552 -1.99 30.35 25.86
C ASP A 552 -0.59 29.71 25.86
N ARG A 553 0.48 30.52 25.96
CA ARG A 553 1.87 30.02 26.05
C ARG A 553 2.07 29.18 27.32
N SER A 554 1.73 29.73 28.48
CA SER A 554 1.86 29.01 29.75
C SER A 554 0.95 27.78 29.82
N GLY A 555 -0.24 27.85 29.22
CA GLY A 555 -1.14 26.70 29.06
C GLY A 555 -0.54 25.61 28.17
N PHE A 556 0.06 26.00 27.05
CA PHE A 556 0.66 25.07 26.10
C PHE A 556 1.92 24.41 26.67
N ALA A 557 2.81 25.18 27.31
CA ALA A 557 4.00 24.65 27.97
C ALA A 557 3.64 23.59 29.02
N ARG A 558 2.60 23.83 29.83
CA ARG A 558 2.09 22.82 30.79
C ARG A 558 1.57 21.56 30.11
N LEU A 559 0.81 21.70 29.01
CA LEU A 559 0.30 20.54 28.27
C LEU A 559 1.43 19.76 27.57
N LEU A 560 2.44 20.44 27.03
CA LEU A 560 3.64 19.80 26.46
C LEU A 560 4.39 19.01 27.52
N GLN A 561 4.63 19.58 28.70
CA GLN A 561 5.25 18.85 29.80
C GLN A 561 4.43 17.62 30.21
N GLN A 562 3.10 17.76 30.33
CA GLN A 562 2.22 16.63 30.62
C GLN A 562 2.31 15.51 29.56
N TYR A 563 2.45 15.87 28.28
CA TYR A 563 2.60 14.91 27.20
C TYR A 563 3.96 14.24 27.23
N LEU A 564 5.05 14.97 27.47
CA LEU A 564 6.39 14.43 27.67
C LEU A 564 6.40 13.42 28.83
N ASP A 565 5.85 13.81 29.98
CA ASP A 565 5.73 12.95 31.16
C ASP A 565 4.88 11.70 30.86
N GLY A 566 3.77 11.86 30.15
CA GLY A 566 2.87 10.77 29.78
C GLY A 566 3.48 9.78 28.78
N ILE A 567 4.28 10.26 27.81
CA ILE A 567 5.05 9.41 26.88
C ILE A 567 6.08 8.60 27.67
N THR A 568 6.86 9.26 28.52
CA THR A 568 7.89 8.63 29.35
C THR A 568 7.30 7.62 30.33
N ALA A 569 6.16 7.95 30.97
CA ALA A 569 5.47 7.04 31.88
C ALA A 569 4.91 5.80 31.17
N ALA A 570 4.35 5.96 29.96
CA ALA A 570 3.87 4.83 29.16
C ALA A 570 5.02 3.88 28.78
N TRP A 571 6.17 4.43 28.38
CA TRP A 571 7.37 3.65 28.05
C TRP A 571 7.93 2.92 29.28
N HIS A 572 8.06 3.59 30.44
CA HIS A 572 8.52 2.96 31.68
C HIS A 572 7.63 1.80 32.14
N LYS A 573 6.33 1.86 31.85
CA LYS A 573 5.39 0.79 32.23
C LYS A 573 5.78 -0.54 31.58
N ASP A 574 6.24 -0.51 30.33
CA ASP A 574 6.66 -1.71 29.61
C ASP A 574 7.98 -2.27 30.18
N LEU A 575 8.93 -1.39 30.52
CA LEU A 575 10.18 -1.79 31.19
C LEU A 575 9.95 -2.38 32.57
N ASN A 576 9.18 -1.69 33.41
CA ASN A 576 8.88 -2.13 34.77
C ASN A 576 8.18 -3.49 34.78
N ARG A 577 7.37 -3.76 33.75
CA ARG A 577 6.73 -5.07 33.60
C ARG A 577 7.74 -6.18 33.34
N HIS A 578 8.76 -5.93 32.51
CA HIS A 578 9.82 -6.90 32.27
C HIS A 578 10.63 -7.13 33.54
N ALA A 579 11.13 -6.07 34.19
CA ALA A 579 11.91 -6.17 35.42
C ALA A 579 11.14 -6.85 36.58
N ALA A 580 9.81 -6.69 36.64
CA ALA A 580 8.98 -7.37 37.64
C ALA A 580 8.81 -8.88 37.39
N ILE A 581 8.94 -9.32 36.13
CA ILE A 581 8.79 -10.73 35.73
C ILE A 581 10.15 -11.44 35.69
N PHE A 582 11.19 -10.75 35.24
CA PHE A 582 12.58 -11.22 35.11
C PHE A 582 13.52 -10.31 35.92
N PRO A 583 13.48 -10.35 37.25
CA PRO A 583 14.29 -9.48 38.11
C PRO A 583 15.80 -9.77 38.02
N GLU A 584 16.18 -10.94 37.53
CA GLU A 584 17.57 -11.36 37.29
C GLU A 584 18.17 -10.80 36.00
N ASP A 585 17.36 -10.35 35.04
CA ASP A 585 17.85 -9.75 33.81
C ASP A 585 18.34 -8.33 34.11
N ASP A 586 19.61 -8.04 33.83
CA ASP A 586 20.19 -6.69 33.90
C ASP A 586 19.72 -5.83 32.71
N TRP A 587 18.41 -5.72 32.57
CA TRP A 587 17.74 -4.95 31.53
C TRP A 587 17.58 -3.49 32.00
N GLN A 588 18.71 -2.81 32.24
CA GLN A 588 18.72 -1.39 32.54
C GLN A 588 18.90 -0.57 31.25
N THR A 589 17.79 -0.31 30.55
CA THR A 589 17.78 0.79 29.58
C THR A 589 17.61 2.09 30.35
N ASP A 590 18.69 2.85 30.47
CA ASP A 590 18.63 4.23 30.97
C ASP A 590 17.73 5.07 30.03
N PRO A 591 16.61 5.61 30.52
CA PRO A 591 15.66 6.40 29.71
C PRO A 591 16.32 7.62 29.05
N GLU A 592 17.33 8.21 29.69
CA GLU A 592 18.07 9.35 29.13
C GLU A 592 18.92 8.95 27.92
N ASN A 593 19.26 7.65 27.82
CA ASN A 593 20.10 7.10 26.76
C ASN A 593 19.35 6.19 25.78
N ASP A 594 18.04 5.97 25.92
CA ASP A 594 17.26 5.18 24.96
C ASP A 594 17.00 5.98 23.67
N PRO A 595 17.60 5.60 22.52
CA PRO A 595 17.51 6.39 21.30
C PRO A 595 16.10 6.44 20.71
N VAL A 596 15.25 5.44 20.98
CA VAL A 596 13.87 5.42 20.48
C VAL A 596 13.03 6.40 21.27
N LEU A 597 13.11 6.35 22.61
CA LEU A 597 12.38 7.28 23.47
C LEU A 597 12.83 8.73 23.18
N GLN A 598 14.13 8.99 23.11
CA GLN A 598 14.64 10.34 22.83
C GLN A 598 14.16 10.88 21.49
N ALA A 599 14.10 10.04 20.44
CA ALA A 599 13.60 10.47 19.15
C ALA A 599 12.10 10.81 19.16
N VAL A 600 11.31 10.14 20.01
CA VAL A 600 9.88 10.43 20.21
C VAL A 600 9.68 11.73 21.01
N LEU A 601 10.51 11.99 22.03
CA LEU A 601 10.40 13.18 22.88
C LEU A 601 10.92 14.45 22.19
N ALA A 602 11.96 14.34 21.36
CA ALA A 602 12.69 15.49 20.80
C ALA A 602 11.81 16.52 20.06
N PRO A 603 10.79 16.17 19.26
CA PRO A 603 9.92 17.17 18.62
C PRO A 603 9.11 17.98 19.64
N LEU A 604 8.65 17.35 20.72
CA LEU A 604 7.86 18.01 21.76
C LEU A 604 8.75 18.86 22.66
N GLN A 605 9.95 18.36 23.01
CA GLN A 605 10.92 19.12 23.81
C GLN A 605 11.36 20.39 23.07
N ARG A 606 11.73 20.29 21.79
CA ARG A 606 12.04 21.47 20.97
C ARG A 606 10.89 22.47 20.92
N LYS A 607 9.64 21.98 20.90
CA LYS A 607 8.48 22.85 20.93
C LYS A 607 8.35 23.56 22.28
N LEU A 608 8.51 22.84 23.38
CA LEU A 608 8.48 23.39 24.72
C LEU A 608 9.56 24.45 24.92
N ASP A 609 10.79 24.20 24.47
CA ASP A 609 11.92 25.13 24.57
C ASP A 609 11.71 26.42 23.74
N SER A 610 10.83 26.37 22.73
CA SER A 610 10.55 27.50 21.83
C SER A 610 9.48 28.47 22.33
N LEU A 611 8.69 28.08 23.34
CA LEU A 611 7.56 28.86 23.88
C LEU A 611 8.02 29.92 24.88
#